data_AF-A0A254SPD3-F1
#
_entry.id   AF-A0A254SPD3-F1
#
_cell.length_a   1.000
_cell.length_b   1.000
_cell.length_c   1.000
_cell.angle_alpha   90.00
_cell.angle_beta   90.00
_cell.angle_gamma   90.00
#
_symmetry.space_group_name_H-M   'P 1'
#
loop_
_entity.id
_entity.type
_entity.pdbx_description
1 polymer ?
#
loop_
_entity_poly.entity_id
_entity_poly.type
_entity_poly.pdbx_seq_one_letter_code
_entity_poly.pdbx_strand_id
1 'polypeptide(L)'
;MKKFDLQHKAVIIKIAQKRGLHNCHRRFLKRKNRRGINIRSNLQQCSFCQFYFSKISQNHNLNSKNRAYCKAPSIFSFIDNCEGTCAFFENFLCSSFNNKAKQVVFDQLNCQNIDLCAETVASVLFKEMHRYGNKNLSGIYPQDDNLKHIVRASGVTKYLKISKDNPPDMFLFELREGKKSKSKFNESSKKEIQSTALIEYLNKCLNKCGWELNNNGKTHFATIVGELLDNAEIHSKKPHWWINAYLQTIGPKKGECHLVIFNFGQSISESMQTLPEESPHRKKIEQLIAHHQKRHLFSSQWDSDVLWTLYSLQEGVSSLAGLNSQSDHGQGLSDLIEFFQELGDNEDSPPIMALISGNVYIRFDNEYKIKSQYHNSSQRRQIAFNKNNDLYAPPDSRKVKKMRHFFPGTICTFKFNIDNDYLENLKNESNNNRP
;
A
#
# COMPACT_ATOMS: atom_id res chain seq x y z
N MET A 1 -35.79 -23.27 42.20
CA MET A 1 -34.46 -22.63 42.01
C MET A 1 -34.24 -22.38 40.54
N LYS A 2 -34.10 -21.11 40.12
CA LYS A 2 -33.88 -20.69 38.73
C LYS A 2 -32.42 -20.22 38.57
N LYS A 3 -31.71 -20.78 37.58
CA LYS A 3 -30.36 -20.37 37.14
C LYS A 3 -30.47 -19.22 36.12
N PHE A 4 -29.54 -18.26 36.20
CA PHE A 4 -29.45 -17.08 35.33
C PHE A 4 -28.20 -17.23 34.44
N ASP A 5 -28.37 -17.08 33.13
CA ASP A 5 -27.33 -17.30 32.10
C ASP A 5 -26.66 -15.97 31.69
N LEU A 6 -25.32 -15.95 31.71
CA LEU A 6 -24.45 -14.79 31.49
C LEU A 6 -24.06 -14.58 30.01
N GLN A 7 -24.46 -15.45 29.09
CA GLN A 7 -24.05 -15.35 27.68
C GLN A 7 -24.78 -14.27 26.86
N HIS A 8 -25.92 -13.75 27.33
CA HIS A 8 -26.71 -12.77 26.55
C HIS A 8 -26.23 -11.30 26.66
N LYS A 9 -25.51 -10.90 27.72
CA LYS A 9 -25.05 -9.51 27.89
C LYS A 9 -23.93 -9.10 26.92
N ALA A 10 -23.00 -10.01 26.61
CA ALA A 10 -21.86 -9.71 25.74
C ALA A 10 -22.28 -9.48 24.27
N VAL A 11 -23.30 -10.19 23.80
CA VAL A 11 -23.86 -10.03 22.44
C VAL A 11 -24.62 -8.70 22.31
N ILE A 12 -25.40 -8.33 23.33
CA ILE A 12 -26.14 -7.06 23.35
C ILE A 12 -25.19 -5.85 23.39
N ILE A 13 -24.08 -5.93 24.13
CA ILE A 13 -23.05 -4.87 24.19
C ILE A 13 -22.35 -4.70 22.84
N LYS A 14 -21.98 -5.80 22.14
CA LYS A 14 -21.40 -5.73 20.78
C LYS A 14 -22.36 -5.13 19.75
N ILE A 15 -23.66 -5.42 19.85
CA ILE A 15 -24.69 -4.82 18.98
C ILE A 15 -24.89 -3.34 19.31
N ALA A 16 -24.85 -2.96 20.59
CA ALA A 16 -24.96 -1.57 21.04
C ALA A 16 -23.74 -0.71 20.60
N GLN A 17 -22.52 -1.26 20.64
CA GLN A 17 -21.31 -0.58 20.17
C GLN A 17 -21.30 -0.38 18.64
N LYS A 18 -21.75 -1.37 17.85
CA LYS A 18 -21.95 -1.22 16.39
C LYS A 18 -23.02 -0.17 16.05
N ARG A 19 -24.12 -0.13 16.81
CA ARG A 19 -25.18 0.89 16.65
C ARG A 19 -24.72 2.27 17.10
N GLY A 20 -23.87 2.37 18.12
CA GLY A 20 -23.23 3.60 18.60
C GLY A 20 -22.31 4.22 17.54
N LEU A 21 -21.44 3.41 16.92
CA LEU A 21 -20.56 3.84 15.81
C LEU A 21 -21.36 4.30 14.58
N HIS A 22 -22.43 3.59 14.23
CA HIS A 22 -23.30 3.97 13.12
C HIS A 22 -24.09 5.27 13.41
N ASN A 23 -24.51 5.49 14.65
CA ASN A 23 -25.21 6.70 15.07
C ASN A 23 -24.27 7.90 15.21
N CYS A 24 -23.03 7.69 15.66
CA CYS A 24 -21.98 8.72 15.65
C CYS A 24 -21.61 9.12 14.22
N HIS A 25 -21.48 8.17 13.29
CA HIS A 25 -21.26 8.47 11.87
C HIS A 25 -22.42 9.26 11.25
N ARG A 26 -23.66 8.88 11.54
CA ARG A 26 -24.86 9.59 11.05
C ARG A 26 -25.01 10.98 11.68
N ARG A 27 -24.65 11.16 12.97
CA ARG A 27 -24.62 12.46 13.65
C ARG A 27 -23.47 13.34 13.13
N PHE A 28 -22.32 12.76 12.80
CA PHE A 28 -21.20 13.44 12.17
C PHE A 28 -21.56 13.95 10.76
N LEU A 29 -22.19 13.11 9.93
CA LEU A 29 -22.71 13.50 8.62
C LEU A 29 -23.79 14.60 8.73
N LYS A 30 -24.71 14.51 9.70
CA LYS A 30 -25.72 15.55 9.95
C LYS A 30 -25.12 16.87 10.45
N ARG A 31 -24.05 16.84 11.26
CA ARG A 31 -23.34 18.06 11.71
C ARG A 31 -22.51 18.68 10.58
N LYS A 32 -21.95 17.89 9.66
CA LYS A 32 -21.19 18.37 8.49
C LYS A 32 -22.10 19.05 7.45
N ASN A 33 -23.31 18.52 7.21
CA ASN A 33 -24.31 19.17 6.33
C ASN A 33 -24.80 20.54 6.84
N ARG A 34 -24.63 20.87 8.12
CA ARG A 34 -25.02 22.18 8.67
C ARG A 34 -23.94 23.26 8.52
N ARG A 35 -22.70 22.93 8.11
CA ARG A 35 -21.59 23.91 8.02
C ARG A 35 -20.61 23.74 6.84
N GLY A 36 -20.83 22.83 5.89
CA GLY A 36 -19.87 22.61 4.79
C GLY A 36 -20.54 22.29 3.45
N ILE A 37 -20.02 22.93 2.40
CA ILE A 37 -20.13 22.63 0.95
C ILE A 37 -21.17 21.55 0.61
N ASN A 38 -22.25 21.96 -0.06
CA ASN A 38 -23.27 21.07 -0.62
C ASN A 38 -22.63 20.06 -1.62
N ILE A 39 -22.24 18.89 -1.14
CA ILE A 39 -21.84 17.74 -1.96
C ILE A 39 -23.14 17.14 -2.51
N ARG A 40 -23.40 17.30 -3.82
CA ARG A 40 -24.59 16.73 -4.48
C ARG A 40 -24.63 15.19 -4.32
N SER A 41 -25.84 14.65 -4.29
CA SER A 41 -26.21 13.26 -3.96
C SER A 41 -25.53 12.14 -4.77
N ASN A 42 -25.04 12.39 -5.99
CA ASN A 42 -24.45 11.31 -6.81
C ASN A 42 -23.01 10.94 -6.38
N LEU A 43 -22.26 11.90 -5.83
CA LEU A 43 -20.91 11.65 -5.28
C LEU A 43 -20.95 10.92 -3.92
N GLN A 44 -22.12 10.75 -3.30
CA GLN A 44 -22.29 9.92 -2.10
C GLN A 44 -22.13 8.41 -2.38
N GLN A 45 -22.10 7.98 -3.65
CA GLN A 45 -21.84 6.60 -4.04
C GLN A 45 -20.34 6.29 -4.24
N CYS A 46 -19.49 7.32 -4.37
CA CYS A 46 -18.05 7.21 -4.64
C CYS A 46 -17.26 6.91 -3.37
N SER A 47 -17.23 5.65 -2.97
CA SER A 47 -17.02 5.38 -1.55
C SER A 47 -15.60 5.50 -1.02
N PHE A 48 -14.57 5.22 -1.84
CA PHE A 48 -13.19 5.41 -1.40
C PHE A 48 -12.63 6.79 -1.77
N CYS A 49 -12.98 7.40 -2.91
CA CYS A 49 -12.57 8.80 -3.16
C CYS A 49 -13.24 9.76 -2.16
N GLN A 50 -14.50 9.52 -1.77
CA GLN A 50 -15.14 10.30 -0.71
C GLN A 50 -14.50 10.06 0.66
N PHE A 51 -14.12 8.81 0.95
CA PHE A 51 -13.35 8.49 2.16
C PHE A 51 -12.01 9.23 2.16
N TYR A 52 -11.26 9.17 1.06
CA TYR A 52 -10.00 9.90 0.89
C TYR A 52 -10.21 11.40 1.05
N PHE A 53 -11.11 12.00 0.28
CA PHE A 53 -11.42 13.42 0.38
C PHE A 53 -11.81 13.84 1.81
N SER A 54 -12.55 13.00 2.54
CA SER A 54 -12.93 13.27 3.94
C SER A 54 -11.75 13.37 4.91
N LYS A 55 -10.62 12.72 4.59
CA LYS A 55 -9.37 12.74 5.35
C LYS A 55 -8.49 13.96 5.03
N ILE A 56 -8.63 14.54 3.84
CA ILE A 56 -7.86 15.69 3.35
C ILE A 56 -8.45 17.05 3.81
N SER A 57 -9.72 17.06 4.26
CA SER A 57 -10.59 18.25 4.34
C SER A 57 -10.31 19.29 5.45
N GLN A 58 -9.06 19.66 5.76
CA GLN A 58 -8.82 20.72 6.76
C GLN A 58 -8.30 22.07 6.24
N ASN A 59 -7.55 22.18 5.13
CA ASN A 59 -6.94 23.48 4.75
C ASN A 59 -6.63 23.65 3.24
N HIS A 60 -7.56 23.36 2.33
CA HIS A 60 -7.32 23.62 0.89
C HIS A 60 -8.10 24.87 0.43
N ASN A 61 -7.38 25.97 0.21
CA ASN A 61 -7.90 27.15 -0.50
C ASN A 61 -8.08 26.81 -1.98
N LEU A 62 -9.29 26.37 -2.32
CA LEU A 62 -9.66 25.98 -3.68
C LEU A 62 -9.77 27.22 -4.57
N ASN A 63 -8.73 27.49 -5.36
CA ASN A 63 -8.78 28.52 -6.40
C ASN A 63 -9.86 28.19 -7.45
N SER A 64 -10.75 29.16 -7.68
CA SER A 64 -11.94 29.00 -8.51
C SER A 64 -11.64 29.26 -10.00
N LYS A 65 -11.53 28.18 -10.77
CA LYS A 65 -11.59 28.24 -12.25
C LYS A 65 -12.56 27.19 -12.77
N ASN A 66 -13.18 27.47 -13.92
CA ASN A 66 -14.09 26.54 -14.61
C ASN A 66 -13.36 25.24 -15.04
N ARG A 67 -12.05 25.33 -15.27
CA ARG A 67 -11.14 24.21 -15.55
C ARG A 67 -10.03 24.18 -14.50
N ALA A 68 -9.90 23.06 -13.80
CA ALA A 68 -8.85 22.85 -12.80
C ALA A 68 -7.73 22.00 -13.40
N TYR A 69 -6.52 22.56 -13.47
CA TYR A 69 -5.33 21.83 -13.90
C TYR A 69 -4.61 21.28 -12.67
N CYS A 70 -4.60 19.96 -12.55
CA CYS A 70 -3.85 19.25 -11.51
C CYS A 70 -2.52 18.84 -12.15
N LYS A 71 -1.46 19.59 -11.86
CA LYS A 71 -0.11 19.33 -12.39
C LYS A 71 0.58 18.29 -11.54
N ALA A 72 0.94 17.15 -12.13
CA ALA A 72 1.79 16.16 -11.49
C ALA A 72 3.18 16.75 -11.20
N PRO A 73 3.83 16.34 -10.10
CA PRO A 73 5.22 16.72 -9.82
C PRO A 73 6.18 16.17 -10.89
N SER A 74 7.36 16.77 -11.04
CA SER A 74 8.38 16.30 -12.00
C SER A 74 8.76 14.84 -11.76
N ILE A 75 8.88 14.43 -10.49
CA ILE A 75 8.99 13.04 -10.08
C ILE A 75 7.63 12.61 -9.57
N PHE A 76 6.83 11.97 -10.41
CA PHE A 76 5.51 11.44 -10.07
C PHE A 76 5.64 9.97 -9.65
N SER A 77 6.11 9.79 -8.42
CA SER A 77 6.46 8.48 -7.87
C SER A 77 6.14 8.41 -6.38
N PHE A 78 5.56 7.31 -5.94
CA PHE A 78 5.45 6.98 -4.52
C PHE A 78 6.78 6.48 -3.95
N ILE A 79 7.63 5.86 -4.76
CA ILE A 79 8.96 5.39 -4.33
C ILE A 79 9.90 6.58 -4.07
N ASP A 80 10.03 7.51 -5.01
CA ASP A 80 11.07 8.55 -4.96
C ASP A 80 10.54 9.93 -4.51
N ASN A 81 9.22 10.18 -4.60
CA ASN A 81 8.63 11.47 -4.23
C ASN A 81 7.22 11.31 -3.61
N CYS A 82 7.10 10.48 -2.59
CA CYS A 82 5.80 10.18 -1.96
C CYS A 82 5.05 11.43 -1.49
N GLU A 83 5.75 12.41 -0.90
CA GLU A 83 5.15 13.65 -0.38
C GLU A 83 4.48 14.47 -1.50
N GLY A 84 5.21 14.74 -2.59
CA GLY A 84 4.69 15.49 -3.73
C GLY A 84 3.59 14.74 -4.49
N THR A 85 3.72 13.42 -4.58
CA THR A 85 2.72 12.54 -5.20
C THR A 85 1.42 12.51 -4.37
N CYS A 86 1.48 12.41 -3.05
CA CYS A 86 0.31 12.54 -2.17
C CYS A 86 -0.32 13.94 -2.28
N ALA A 87 0.47 15.01 -2.23
CA ALA A 87 -0.01 16.38 -2.40
C ALA A 87 -0.79 16.56 -3.71
N PHE A 88 -0.30 15.96 -4.78
CA PHE A 88 -0.98 15.93 -6.07
C PHE A 88 -2.35 15.25 -5.99
N PHE A 89 -2.45 14.06 -5.38
CA PHE A 89 -3.73 13.37 -5.24
C PHE A 89 -4.73 14.12 -4.37
N GLU A 90 -4.25 14.78 -3.31
CA GLU A 90 -5.07 15.67 -2.49
C GLU A 90 -5.67 16.79 -3.35
N ASN A 91 -4.84 17.49 -4.14
CA ASN A 91 -5.30 18.55 -5.04
C ASN A 91 -6.24 18.02 -6.13
N PHE A 92 -5.94 16.86 -6.71
CA PHE A 92 -6.76 16.22 -7.73
C PHE A 92 -8.17 15.88 -7.20
N LEU A 93 -8.25 15.31 -6.00
CA LEU A 93 -9.52 15.02 -5.33
C LEU A 93 -10.25 16.30 -4.96
N CYS A 94 -9.58 17.26 -4.32
CA CYS A 94 -10.16 18.55 -3.97
C CYS A 94 -10.76 19.26 -5.20
N SER A 95 -10.04 19.27 -6.32
CA SER A 95 -10.51 19.82 -7.59
C SER A 95 -11.71 19.05 -8.17
N SER A 96 -11.71 17.73 -8.03
CA SER A 96 -12.77 16.84 -8.51
C SER A 96 -14.07 16.95 -7.71
N PHE A 97 -13.97 17.13 -6.39
CA PHE A 97 -15.13 17.36 -5.51
C PHE A 97 -15.58 18.83 -5.46
N ASN A 98 -14.80 19.76 -6.01
CA ASN A 98 -15.16 21.18 -6.06
C ASN A 98 -16.30 21.43 -7.06
N ASN A 99 -17.44 21.95 -6.58
CA ASN A 99 -18.59 22.26 -7.44
C ASN A 99 -18.28 23.30 -8.53
N LYS A 100 -17.28 24.18 -8.35
CA LYS A 100 -16.97 25.27 -9.30
C LYS A 100 -16.22 24.81 -10.55
N ALA A 101 -15.41 23.75 -10.46
CA ALA A 101 -14.68 23.24 -11.63
C ALA A 101 -15.61 22.35 -12.46
N LYS A 102 -15.89 22.67 -13.73
CA LYS A 102 -16.65 21.78 -14.63
C LYS A 102 -15.76 20.69 -15.23
N GLN A 103 -14.47 21.01 -15.41
CA GLN A 103 -13.47 20.10 -15.95
C GLN A 103 -12.25 20.01 -15.03
N VAL A 104 -11.74 18.79 -14.84
CA VAL A 104 -10.46 18.52 -14.18
C VAL A 104 -9.50 17.91 -15.20
N VAL A 105 -8.31 18.48 -15.27
CA VAL A 105 -7.24 18.06 -16.19
C VAL A 105 -6.12 17.43 -15.36
N PHE A 106 -5.82 16.16 -15.63
CA PHE A 106 -4.66 15.44 -15.10
C PHE A 106 -3.46 15.76 -16.00
N ASP A 107 -2.56 16.63 -15.54
CA ASP A 107 -1.50 17.21 -16.36
C ASP A 107 -0.14 16.61 -15.98
N GLN A 108 0.42 15.79 -16.87
CA GLN A 108 1.72 15.13 -16.69
C GLN A 108 2.83 15.72 -17.56
N LEU A 109 2.58 16.85 -18.23
CA LEU A 109 3.45 17.38 -19.27
C LEU A 109 4.92 17.50 -18.82
N ASN A 110 5.13 17.92 -17.57
CA ASN A 110 6.45 18.19 -17.00
C ASN A 110 7.02 17.02 -16.17
N CYS A 111 6.41 15.83 -16.23
CA CYS A 111 6.98 14.66 -15.56
C CYS A 111 8.29 14.24 -16.25
N GLN A 112 9.31 14.02 -15.44
CA GLN A 112 10.62 13.48 -15.80
C GLN A 112 10.79 12.03 -15.31
N ASN A 113 9.99 11.62 -14.32
CA ASN A 113 9.90 10.25 -13.85
C ASN A 113 8.46 9.94 -13.43
N ILE A 114 7.99 8.74 -13.76
CA ILE A 114 6.68 8.22 -13.41
C ILE A 114 6.87 6.77 -12.95
N ASP A 115 6.42 6.45 -11.74
CA ASP A 115 6.38 5.04 -11.31
C ASP A 115 5.00 4.40 -11.54
N LEU A 116 5.00 3.07 -11.60
CA LEU A 116 3.79 2.26 -11.77
C LEU A 116 2.73 2.58 -10.72
N CYS A 117 3.15 2.79 -9.47
CA CYS A 117 2.23 2.98 -8.36
C CYS A 117 1.41 4.26 -8.51
N ALA A 118 2.07 5.38 -8.84
CA ALA A 118 1.43 6.67 -9.03
C ALA A 118 0.41 6.62 -10.18
N GLU A 119 0.76 6.00 -11.31
CA GLU A 119 -0.17 5.80 -12.43
C GLU A 119 -1.35 4.91 -12.09
N THR A 120 -1.10 3.84 -11.33
CA THR A 120 -2.16 2.89 -10.99
C THR A 120 -3.15 3.53 -10.01
N VAL A 121 -2.67 4.25 -8.99
CA VAL A 121 -3.52 4.99 -8.05
C VAL A 121 -4.32 6.06 -8.79
N ALA A 122 -3.67 6.81 -9.69
CA ALA A 122 -4.36 7.79 -10.55
C ALA A 122 -5.48 7.14 -11.37
N SER A 123 -5.21 6.00 -11.99
CA SER A 123 -6.16 5.25 -12.80
C SER A 123 -7.39 4.79 -12.03
N VAL A 124 -7.19 4.29 -10.80
CA VAL A 124 -8.28 3.86 -9.93
C VAL A 124 -9.12 5.05 -9.48
N LEU A 125 -8.49 6.14 -9.03
CA LEU A 125 -9.21 7.36 -8.62
C LEU A 125 -9.97 7.97 -9.81
N PHE A 126 -9.35 8.02 -10.99
CA PHE A 126 -9.96 8.57 -12.20
C PHE A 126 -11.17 7.75 -12.63
N LYS A 127 -11.09 6.41 -12.67
CA LYS A 127 -12.24 5.57 -13.03
C LYS A 127 -13.40 5.76 -12.06
N GLU A 128 -13.12 5.79 -10.76
CA GLU A 128 -14.17 5.94 -9.76
C GLU A 128 -14.85 7.30 -9.89
N MET A 129 -14.06 8.36 -10.13
CA MET A 129 -14.57 9.70 -10.41
C MET A 129 -15.32 9.79 -11.74
N HIS A 130 -14.87 9.09 -12.79
CA HIS A 130 -15.59 9.03 -14.06
C HIS A 130 -16.93 8.29 -13.92
N ARG A 131 -16.96 7.23 -13.11
CA ARG A 131 -18.15 6.39 -12.89
C ARG A 131 -19.23 7.10 -12.06
N TYR A 132 -18.85 7.86 -11.04
CA TYR A 132 -19.79 8.44 -10.08
C TYR A 132 -19.77 9.98 -10.02
N GLY A 133 -18.82 10.62 -10.68
CA GLY A 133 -18.68 12.07 -10.73
C GLY A 133 -19.42 12.70 -11.90
N ASN A 134 -19.75 13.98 -11.75
CA ASN A 134 -20.38 14.79 -12.79
C ASN A 134 -19.37 15.75 -13.45
N LYS A 135 -18.08 15.40 -13.44
CA LYS A 135 -16.99 16.27 -13.94
C LYS A 135 -16.48 15.72 -15.26
N ASN A 136 -16.18 16.63 -16.18
CA ASN A 136 -15.41 16.27 -17.36
C ASN A 136 -13.97 16.02 -16.94
N LEU A 137 -13.48 14.80 -17.13
CA LEU A 137 -12.09 14.46 -16.85
C LEU A 137 -11.32 14.37 -18.17
N SER A 138 -10.09 14.87 -18.16
CA SER A 138 -9.17 14.84 -19.31
C SER A 138 -7.74 14.70 -18.82
N GLY A 139 -6.83 14.25 -19.69
CA GLY A 139 -5.42 14.06 -19.36
C GLY A 139 -4.49 14.69 -20.40
N ILE A 140 -3.26 15.01 -19.96
CA ILE A 140 -2.14 15.43 -20.82
C ILE A 140 -0.99 14.47 -20.53
N TYR A 141 -0.48 13.83 -21.58
CA TYR A 141 0.66 12.91 -21.48
C TYR A 141 1.96 13.65 -21.09
N PRO A 142 2.92 12.93 -20.47
CA PRO A 142 4.29 13.43 -20.36
C PRO A 142 4.92 13.67 -21.73
N GLN A 143 5.95 14.52 -21.78
CA GLN A 143 6.68 14.79 -23.02
C GLN A 143 7.52 13.59 -23.47
N ASP A 144 8.19 12.94 -22.54
CA ASP A 144 9.08 11.80 -22.79
C ASP A 144 8.31 10.55 -23.27
N ASP A 145 8.83 9.90 -24.32
CA ASP A 145 8.17 8.76 -24.96
C ASP A 145 8.21 7.47 -24.11
N ASN A 146 9.28 7.26 -23.34
CA ASN A 146 9.36 6.12 -22.41
C ASN A 146 8.33 6.29 -21.28
N LEU A 147 8.16 7.51 -20.76
CA LEU A 147 7.12 7.81 -19.79
C LEU A 147 5.71 7.64 -20.40
N LYS A 148 5.51 7.98 -21.68
CA LYS A 148 4.24 7.67 -22.38
C LYS A 148 3.99 6.17 -22.46
N HIS A 149 5.03 5.34 -22.61
CA HIS A 149 4.87 3.88 -22.58
C HIS A 149 4.31 3.44 -21.23
N ILE A 150 4.84 3.95 -20.11
CA ILE A 150 4.33 3.65 -18.76
C ILE A 150 2.86 4.04 -18.62
N VAL A 151 2.47 5.24 -19.05
CA VAL A 151 1.07 5.72 -19.00
C VAL A 151 0.16 4.89 -19.91
N ARG A 152 0.63 4.45 -21.08
CA ARG A 152 -0.13 3.57 -22.01
C ARG A 152 -0.23 2.14 -21.51
N ALA A 153 0.74 1.67 -20.73
CA ALA A 153 0.80 0.32 -20.18
C ALA A 153 0.00 0.19 -18.87
N SER A 154 0.00 1.22 -18.03
CA SER A 154 -0.49 1.15 -16.65
C SER A 154 -1.40 2.29 -16.22
N GLY A 155 -1.41 3.38 -16.99
CA GLY A 155 -2.17 4.59 -16.68
C GLY A 155 -3.62 4.57 -17.15
N VAL A 156 -4.28 5.73 -16.97
CA VAL A 156 -5.73 5.91 -17.17
C VAL A 156 -6.17 5.44 -18.56
N THR A 157 -5.34 5.68 -19.58
CA THR A 157 -5.67 5.34 -20.97
C THR A 157 -5.71 3.85 -21.26
N LYS A 158 -4.89 3.04 -20.57
CA LYS A 158 -4.99 1.58 -20.64
C LYS A 158 -6.29 1.12 -20.02
N TYR A 159 -6.58 1.65 -18.84
CA TYR A 159 -7.70 1.20 -18.03
C TYR A 159 -9.07 1.55 -18.62
N LEU A 160 -9.16 2.71 -19.29
CA LEU A 160 -10.33 3.11 -20.06
C LEU A 160 -10.38 2.49 -21.46
N LYS A 161 -9.45 1.60 -21.82
CA LYS A 161 -9.32 0.97 -23.15
C LYS A 161 -9.24 1.99 -24.30
N ILE A 162 -8.62 3.13 -24.03
CA ILE A 162 -8.34 4.18 -25.02
C ILE A 162 -7.10 3.80 -25.83
N SER A 163 -6.04 3.29 -25.16
CA SER A 163 -4.88 2.70 -25.83
C SER A 163 -5.20 1.26 -26.21
N LYS A 164 -5.09 0.93 -27.50
CA LYS A 164 -5.32 -0.44 -28.01
C LYS A 164 -4.06 -1.28 -28.01
N ASP A 165 -2.91 -0.66 -28.21
CA ASP A 165 -1.63 -1.34 -28.32
C ASP A 165 -0.85 -1.22 -27.01
N ASN A 166 -0.20 -2.32 -26.64
CA ASN A 166 0.76 -2.34 -25.54
C ASN A 166 2.12 -1.88 -26.07
N PRO A 167 2.91 -1.14 -25.26
CA PRO A 167 4.29 -0.86 -25.60
C PRO A 167 5.07 -2.17 -25.84
N PRO A 168 5.89 -2.25 -26.91
CA PRO A 168 6.56 -3.49 -27.31
C PRO A 168 7.62 -3.96 -26.30
N ASP A 169 8.17 -3.04 -25.52
CA ASP A 169 9.19 -3.28 -24.49
C ASP A 169 8.59 -3.73 -23.14
N MET A 170 7.27 -3.72 -23.00
CA MET A 170 6.59 -3.98 -21.72
C MET A 170 5.77 -5.27 -21.73
N PHE A 171 6.00 -6.11 -20.73
CA PHE A 171 5.20 -7.29 -20.47
C PHE A 171 4.29 -7.06 -19.26
N LEU A 172 2.99 -6.99 -19.50
CA LEU A 172 2.02 -6.44 -18.56
C LEU A 172 1.30 -7.52 -17.74
N PHE A 173 1.09 -7.22 -16.46
CA PHE A 173 0.06 -7.82 -15.63
C PHE A 173 -1.04 -6.78 -15.44
N GLU A 174 -2.09 -6.85 -16.25
CA GLU A 174 -3.15 -5.83 -16.26
C GLU A 174 -3.73 -5.58 -14.86
N LEU A 175 -4.05 -4.31 -14.55
CA LEU A 175 -4.65 -3.90 -13.29
C LEU A 175 -5.85 -4.77 -12.92
N ARG A 176 -5.71 -5.48 -11.80
CA ARG A 176 -6.75 -6.34 -11.24
C ARG A 176 -7.33 -5.73 -9.98
N GLU A 177 -8.64 -5.88 -9.82
CA GLU A 177 -9.38 -5.46 -8.63
C GLU A 177 -9.95 -6.70 -7.94
N GLY A 178 -9.67 -6.83 -6.65
CA GLY A 178 -10.25 -7.85 -5.80
C GLY A 178 -11.17 -7.26 -4.75
N LYS A 179 -12.07 -8.11 -4.23
CA LYS A 179 -12.85 -7.80 -3.04
C LYS A 179 -13.09 -9.03 -2.19
N LYS A 180 -13.12 -8.88 -0.86
CA LYS A 180 -13.53 -9.96 0.05
C LYS A 180 -14.94 -10.41 -0.31
N SER A 181 -15.06 -11.63 -0.82
CA SER A 181 -16.34 -12.29 -1.06
C SER A 181 -16.66 -13.21 0.11
N LYS A 182 -17.94 -13.40 0.42
CA LYS A 182 -18.38 -14.57 1.19
C LYS A 182 -18.34 -15.76 0.23
N SER A 183 -17.17 -16.34 -0.02
CA SER A 183 -17.09 -17.54 -0.85
C SER A 183 -17.85 -18.69 -0.17
N LYS A 184 -18.53 -19.51 -0.97
CA LYS A 184 -19.05 -20.81 -0.52
C LYS A 184 -17.85 -21.75 -0.30
N PHE A 185 -18.03 -22.77 0.53
CA PHE A 185 -16.97 -23.67 1.04
C PHE A 185 -16.10 -24.37 -0.04
N ASN A 186 -16.46 -24.29 -1.33
CA ASN A 186 -15.78 -24.95 -2.47
C ASN A 186 -15.27 -24.01 -3.58
N GLU A 187 -15.28 -22.68 -3.40
CA GLU A 187 -14.75 -21.74 -4.40
C GLU A 187 -13.45 -21.09 -3.92
N SER A 188 -12.39 -21.16 -4.75
CA SER A 188 -11.15 -20.43 -4.52
C SER A 188 -11.44 -18.95 -4.33
N SER A 189 -10.89 -18.36 -3.29
CA SER A 189 -11.08 -16.95 -3.02
C SER A 189 -10.52 -16.11 -4.18
N LYS A 190 -11.11 -14.93 -4.45
CA LYS A 190 -10.55 -14.01 -5.46
C LYS A 190 -9.07 -13.73 -5.21
N LYS A 191 -8.69 -13.68 -3.93
CA LYS A 191 -7.31 -13.59 -3.46
C LYS A 191 -6.44 -14.71 -4.03
N GLU A 192 -6.78 -15.98 -3.78
CA GLU A 192 -6.02 -17.12 -4.29
C GLU A 192 -5.86 -17.07 -5.82
N ILE A 193 -6.94 -16.77 -6.54
CA ILE A 193 -6.91 -16.66 -8.01
C ILE A 193 -5.91 -15.59 -8.47
N GLN A 194 -5.88 -14.44 -7.81
CA GLN A 194 -4.95 -13.37 -8.20
C GLN A 194 -3.52 -13.63 -7.72
N SER A 195 -3.31 -14.24 -6.56
CA SER A 195 -1.98 -14.68 -6.12
C SER A 195 -1.38 -15.65 -7.13
N THR A 196 -2.13 -16.68 -7.54
CA THR A 196 -1.69 -17.64 -8.57
C THR A 196 -1.38 -16.96 -9.89
N ALA A 197 -2.26 -16.06 -10.34
CA ALA A 197 -2.03 -15.36 -11.61
C ALA A 197 -0.80 -14.44 -11.57
N LEU A 198 -0.53 -13.79 -10.43
CA LEU A 198 0.67 -12.97 -10.27
C LEU A 198 1.94 -13.83 -10.28
N ILE A 199 1.92 -15.00 -9.65
CA ILE A 199 3.04 -15.97 -9.70
C ILE A 199 3.28 -16.44 -11.13
N GLU A 200 2.22 -16.84 -11.84
CA GLU A 200 2.34 -17.24 -13.25
C GLU A 200 2.93 -16.12 -14.10
N TYR A 201 2.54 -14.87 -13.83
CA TYR A 201 3.09 -13.70 -14.49
C TYR A 201 4.58 -13.51 -14.19
N LEU A 202 4.99 -13.57 -12.93
CA LEU A 202 6.41 -13.46 -12.56
C LEU A 202 7.23 -14.61 -13.13
N ASN A 203 6.67 -15.83 -13.14
CA ASN A 203 7.32 -16.98 -13.77
C ASN A 203 7.50 -16.77 -15.28
N LYS A 204 6.51 -16.17 -15.96
CA LYS A 204 6.64 -15.76 -17.37
C LYS A 204 7.71 -14.68 -17.57
N CYS A 205 7.84 -13.74 -16.62
CA CYS A 205 8.90 -12.74 -16.64
C CYS A 205 10.30 -13.38 -16.53
N LEU A 206 10.47 -14.28 -15.56
CA LEU A 206 11.71 -15.03 -15.35
C LEU A 206 12.06 -15.91 -16.56
N ASN A 207 11.07 -16.57 -17.16
CA ASN A 207 11.27 -17.44 -18.32
C ASN A 207 11.85 -16.69 -19.53
N LYS A 208 11.53 -15.39 -19.68
CA LYS A 208 12.17 -14.56 -20.72
C LYS A 208 13.67 -14.39 -20.52
N CYS A 209 14.14 -14.51 -19.28
CA CYS A 209 15.54 -14.45 -18.92
C CYS A 209 16.17 -15.85 -18.77
N GLY A 210 15.43 -16.93 -19.10
CA GLY A 210 15.91 -18.32 -18.98
C GLY A 210 15.72 -18.95 -17.60
N TRP A 211 14.91 -18.34 -16.71
CA TRP A 211 14.73 -18.78 -15.34
C TRP A 211 13.29 -19.19 -15.02
N GLU A 212 13.12 -20.06 -14.02
CA GLU A 212 11.82 -20.43 -13.49
C GLU A 212 11.84 -20.45 -11.96
N LEU A 213 10.76 -20.00 -11.32
CA LEU A 213 10.56 -20.23 -9.89
C LEU A 213 10.38 -21.74 -9.65
N ASN A 214 11.17 -22.29 -8.72
CA ASN A 214 10.92 -23.63 -8.20
C ASN A 214 9.62 -23.67 -7.36
N ASN A 215 9.15 -24.86 -7.02
CA ASN A 215 7.90 -25.03 -6.27
C ASN A 215 7.90 -24.32 -4.90
N ASN A 216 9.06 -24.27 -4.25
CA ASN A 216 9.22 -23.59 -2.96
C ASN A 216 9.08 -22.06 -3.14
N GLY A 217 9.74 -21.48 -4.14
CA GLY A 217 9.65 -20.06 -4.48
C GLY A 217 8.23 -19.66 -4.92
N LYS A 218 7.55 -20.49 -5.71
CA LYS A 218 6.13 -20.30 -6.07
C LYS A 218 5.25 -20.27 -4.81
N THR A 219 5.43 -21.23 -3.92
CA THR A 219 4.64 -21.35 -2.67
C THR A 219 4.93 -20.18 -1.73
N HIS A 220 6.20 -19.84 -1.52
CA HIS A 220 6.61 -18.75 -0.65
C HIS A 220 6.05 -17.40 -1.13
N PHE A 221 6.17 -17.12 -2.43
CA PHE A 221 5.59 -15.91 -3.02
C PHE A 221 4.05 -15.90 -2.94
N ALA A 222 3.39 -17.05 -3.11
CA ALA A 222 1.94 -17.17 -2.94
C ALA A 222 1.48 -16.80 -1.53
N THR A 223 2.19 -17.29 -0.52
CA THR A 223 1.92 -17.00 0.89
C THR A 223 2.08 -15.50 1.15
N ILE A 224 3.21 -14.92 0.74
CA ILE A 224 3.51 -13.49 0.91
C ILE A 224 2.44 -12.60 0.25
N VAL A 225 2.10 -12.85 -1.02
CA VAL A 225 1.07 -12.08 -1.73
C VAL A 225 -0.29 -12.29 -1.07
N GLY A 226 -0.61 -13.54 -0.67
CA GLY A 226 -1.81 -13.86 0.06
C GLY A 226 -1.97 -13.02 1.33
N GLU A 227 -0.91 -12.93 2.14
CA GLU A 227 -0.91 -12.14 3.38
C GLU A 227 -1.01 -10.63 3.13
N LEU A 228 -0.34 -10.10 2.09
CA LEU A 228 -0.51 -8.71 1.68
C LEU A 228 -1.96 -8.41 1.30
N LEU A 229 -2.60 -9.30 0.55
CA LEU A 229 -3.99 -9.16 0.16
C LEU A 229 -4.96 -9.37 1.33
N ASP A 230 -4.66 -10.27 2.25
CA ASP A 230 -5.43 -10.45 3.48
C ASP A 230 -5.38 -9.18 4.33
N ASN A 231 -4.20 -8.58 4.50
CA ASN A 231 -4.04 -7.29 5.17
C ASN A 231 -4.84 -6.21 4.44
N ALA A 232 -4.78 -6.19 3.11
CA ALA A 232 -5.55 -5.24 2.30
C ALA A 232 -7.07 -5.39 2.50
N GLU A 233 -7.58 -6.62 2.63
CA GLU A 233 -9.00 -6.92 2.89
C GLU A 233 -9.44 -6.64 4.32
N ILE A 234 -8.58 -6.89 5.32
CA ILE A 234 -8.88 -6.70 6.75
C ILE A 234 -8.91 -5.21 7.11
N HIS A 235 -7.96 -4.44 6.60
CA HIS A 235 -7.74 -3.03 6.98
C HIS A 235 -8.57 -2.04 6.17
N SER A 236 -9.21 -2.48 5.10
CA SER A 236 -10.12 -1.65 4.33
C SER A 236 -11.56 -1.86 4.83
N LYS A 237 -12.17 -0.80 5.40
CA LYS A 237 -13.60 -0.78 5.77
C LYS A 237 -14.53 -1.14 4.60
N LYS A 238 -14.00 -1.15 3.38
CA LYS A 238 -14.54 -1.75 2.17
C LYS A 238 -13.43 -2.62 1.56
N PRO A 239 -13.60 -3.94 1.46
CA PRO A 239 -12.51 -4.90 1.29
C PRO A 239 -11.92 -4.92 -0.13
N HIS A 240 -11.66 -3.77 -0.76
CA HIS A 240 -11.15 -3.67 -2.11
C HIS A 240 -9.64 -3.50 -2.10
N TRP A 241 -8.99 -4.19 -3.02
CA TRP A 241 -7.55 -4.09 -3.25
C TRP A 241 -7.28 -4.12 -4.75
N TRP A 242 -6.13 -3.58 -5.12
CA TRP A 242 -5.67 -3.49 -6.49
C TRP A 242 -4.26 -4.02 -6.60
N ILE A 243 -4.00 -4.74 -7.70
CA ILE A 243 -2.68 -5.23 -8.08
C ILE A 243 -2.42 -4.82 -9.52
N ASN A 244 -1.22 -4.32 -9.79
CA ASN A 244 -0.75 -4.05 -11.15
C ASN A 244 0.74 -4.36 -11.22
N ALA A 245 1.21 -4.86 -12.35
CA ALA A 245 2.63 -5.09 -12.57
C ALA A 245 3.02 -4.93 -14.04
N TYR A 246 4.28 -4.60 -14.29
CA TYR A 246 4.89 -4.77 -15.59
C TYR A 246 6.36 -5.17 -15.46
N LEU A 247 6.89 -5.78 -16.50
CA LEU A 247 8.30 -5.99 -16.71
C LEU A 247 8.68 -5.12 -17.91
N GLN A 248 9.59 -4.18 -17.71
CA GLN A 248 10.20 -3.45 -18.80
C GLN A 248 11.46 -4.17 -19.23
N THR A 249 11.55 -4.49 -20.51
CA THR A 249 12.72 -5.17 -21.08
C THR A 249 13.80 -4.13 -21.31
N ILE A 250 14.94 -4.27 -20.62
CA ILE A 250 16.11 -3.38 -20.77
C ILE A 250 17.10 -3.96 -21.79
N GLY A 251 17.15 -5.29 -21.86
CA GLY A 251 17.99 -6.01 -22.82
C GLY A 251 17.51 -7.46 -23.01
N PRO A 252 18.21 -8.25 -23.83
CA PRO A 252 17.78 -9.61 -24.18
C PRO A 252 17.67 -10.57 -22.98
N LYS A 253 18.39 -10.29 -21.89
CA LYS A 253 18.42 -11.11 -20.67
C LYS A 253 18.22 -10.30 -19.38
N LYS A 254 17.81 -9.04 -19.51
CA LYS A 254 17.65 -8.11 -18.39
C LYS A 254 16.32 -7.39 -18.48
N GLY A 255 15.60 -7.35 -17.37
CA GLY A 255 14.37 -6.59 -17.27
C GLY A 255 14.16 -6.01 -15.88
N GLU A 256 13.43 -4.91 -15.81
CA GLU A 256 13.09 -4.27 -14.55
C GLU A 256 11.61 -4.53 -14.27
N CYS A 257 11.35 -5.23 -13.16
CA CYS A 257 10.01 -5.57 -12.72
C CYS A 257 9.49 -4.48 -11.78
N HIS A 258 8.28 -4.03 -12.07
CA HIS A 258 7.51 -3.09 -11.27
C HIS A 258 6.24 -3.78 -10.80
N LEU A 259 5.99 -3.77 -9.49
CA LEU A 259 4.79 -4.35 -8.88
C LEU A 259 4.20 -3.36 -7.89
N VAL A 260 2.87 -3.26 -7.87
CA VAL A 260 2.15 -2.51 -6.84
C VAL A 260 0.96 -3.31 -6.35
N ILE A 261 0.79 -3.32 -5.02
CA ILE A 261 -0.39 -3.83 -4.33
C ILE A 261 -0.85 -2.73 -3.39
N PHE A 262 -2.12 -2.32 -3.47
CA PHE A 262 -2.64 -1.31 -2.56
C PHE A 262 -4.12 -1.46 -2.27
N ASN A 263 -4.56 -0.79 -1.20
CA ASN A 263 -5.97 -0.63 -0.84
C ASN A 263 -6.27 0.79 -0.35
N PHE A 264 -7.55 1.13 -0.34
CA PHE A 264 -8.05 2.34 0.33
C PHE A 264 -8.73 1.96 1.64
N GLY A 265 -8.33 2.59 2.75
CA GLY A 265 -8.85 2.17 4.05
C GLY A 265 -8.24 2.86 5.26
N GLN A 266 -8.27 2.15 6.39
CA GLN A 266 -7.50 2.58 7.55
C GLN A 266 -6.02 2.32 7.29
N SER A 267 -5.19 3.23 7.77
CA SER A 267 -3.74 3.01 7.81
C SER A 267 -3.40 1.87 8.78
N ILE A 268 -2.17 1.37 8.66
CA ILE A 268 -1.58 0.38 9.56
C ILE A 268 -1.57 0.92 10.99
N SER A 269 -1.09 2.15 11.21
CA SER A 269 -1.11 2.81 12.53
C SER A 269 -2.53 2.86 13.13
N GLU A 270 -3.51 3.36 12.36
CA GLU A 270 -4.91 3.42 12.81
C GLU A 270 -5.47 2.04 13.18
N SER A 271 -5.04 0.99 12.46
CA SER A 271 -5.49 -0.38 12.68
C SER A 271 -4.85 -0.99 13.93
N MET A 272 -3.55 -0.80 14.12
CA MET A 272 -2.83 -1.28 15.30
C MET A 272 -3.31 -0.62 16.59
N GLN A 273 -3.69 0.67 16.54
CA GLN A 273 -4.29 1.39 17.66
C GLN A 273 -5.68 0.85 18.07
N THR A 274 -6.31 0.00 17.25
CA THR A 274 -7.57 -0.69 17.62
C THR A 274 -7.37 -1.94 18.48
N LEU A 275 -6.13 -2.39 18.67
CA LEU A 275 -5.81 -3.52 19.55
C LEU A 275 -6.38 -3.29 20.96
N PRO A 276 -6.94 -4.31 21.62
CA PRO A 276 -7.35 -4.21 23.02
C PRO A 276 -6.17 -3.79 23.90
N GLU A 277 -6.44 -3.00 24.96
CA GLU A 277 -5.41 -2.55 25.93
C GLU A 277 -4.64 -3.72 26.56
N GLU A 278 -5.29 -4.88 26.69
CA GLU A 278 -4.67 -6.09 27.23
C GLU A 278 -3.72 -6.81 26.24
N SER A 279 -3.71 -6.42 24.96
CA SER A 279 -2.85 -7.03 23.95
C SER A 279 -1.36 -6.86 24.33
N PRO A 280 -0.57 -7.95 24.34
CA PRO A 280 0.88 -7.85 24.56
C PRO A 280 1.57 -6.89 23.58
N HIS A 281 1.13 -6.87 22.32
CA HIS A 281 1.67 -5.96 21.30
C HIS A 281 1.36 -4.50 21.61
N ARG A 282 0.14 -4.21 22.08
CA ARG A 282 -0.25 -2.85 22.50
C ARG A 282 0.57 -2.37 23.70
N LYS A 283 0.71 -3.21 24.74
CA LYS A 283 1.54 -2.88 25.90
C LYS A 283 2.99 -2.62 25.50
N LYS A 284 3.57 -3.47 24.66
CA LYS A 284 4.97 -3.34 24.23
C LYS A 284 5.22 -2.04 23.45
N ILE A 285 4.32 -1.67 22.55
CA ILE A 285 4.52 -0.44 21.79
C ILE A 285 4.19 0.82 22.59
N GLU A 286 3.22 0.78 23.50
CA GLU A 286 3.00 1.88 24.44
C GLU A 286 4.24 2.12 25.33
N GLN A 287 4.95 1.05 25.73
CA GLN A 287 6.25 1.18 26.40
C GLN A 287 7.31 1.83 25.51
N LEU A 288 7.40 1.45 24.23
CA LEU A 288 8.32 2.08 23.27
C LEU A 288 7.98 3.56 23.09
N ILE A 289 6.70 3.91 22.95
CA ILE A 289 6.24 5.30 22.83
C ILE A 289 6.62 6.10 24.09
N ALA A 290 6.34 5.56 25.28
CA ALA A 290 6.69 6.21 26.54
C ALA A 290 8.20 6.43 26.67
N HIS A 291 9.02 5.47 26.21
CA HIS A 291 10.47 5.63 26.16
C HIS A 291 10.89 6.81 25.26
N HIS A 292 10.37 6.86 24.03
CA HIS A 292 10.70 7.92 23.08
C HIS A 292 10.26 9.30 23.57
N GLN A 293 9.09 9.39 24.22
CA GLN A 293 8.60 10.63 24.82
C GLN A 293 9.51 11.08 25.96
N LYS A 294 9.81 10.18 26.91
CA LYS A 294 10.65 10.49 28.08
C LYS A 294 12.07 10.91 27.68
N ARG A 295 12.59 10.37 26.59
CA ARG A 295 13.92 10.67 26.05
C ARG A 295 13.92 11.80 25.02
N HIS A 296 12.78 12.43 24.75
CA HIS A 296 12.62 13.50 23.75
C HIS A 296 13.14 13.12 22.34
N LEU A 297 12.94 11.87 21.93
CA LEU A 297 13.42 11.35 20.65
C LEU A 297 12.49 11.67 19.48
N PHE A 298 11.23 12.00 19.73
CA PHE A 298 10.27 12.35 18.68
C PHE A 298 10.58 13.70 18.03
N SER A 299 10.26 13.81 16.74
CA SER A 299 10.49 14.97 15.88
C SER A 299 9.32 15.17 14.92
N SER A 300 9.39 16.18 14.04
CA SER A 300 8.36 16.39 13.01
C SER A 300 8.25 15.25 12.00
N GLN A 301 9.32 14.45 11.82
CA GLN A 301 9.38 13.31 10.91
C GLN A 301 9.29 11.96 11.62
N TRP A 302 9.34 11.93 12.95
CA TRP A 302 9.32 10.72 13.76
C TRP A 302 8.39 10.90 14.96
N ASP A 303 7.24 10.26 14.94
CA ASP A 303 6.26 10.32 16.02
C ASP A 303 5.66 8.94 16.34
N SER A 304 4.65 8.92 17.20
CA SER A 304 3.98 7.68 17.58
C SER A 304 3.36 6.94 16.39
N ASP A 305 2.79 7.64 15.39
CA ASP A 305 2.15 6.98 14.24
C ASP A 305 3.18 6.26 13.36
N VAL A 306 4.36 6.87 13.20
CA VAL A 306 5.48 6.23 12.51
C VAL A 306 5.94 4.99 13.29
N LEU A 307 6.07 5.09 14.61
CA LEU A 307 6.46 3.97 15.47
C LEU A 307 5.42 2.82 15.45
N TRP A 308 4.12 3.14 15.45
CA TRP A 308 3.04 2.16 15.28
C TRP A 308 3.18 1.35 14.00
N THR A 309 3.45 2.02 12.89
CA THR A 309 3.64 1.37 11.60
C THR A 309 4.94 0.57 11.56
N LEU A 310 6.05 1.13 12.05
CA LEU A 310 7.34 0.42 12.10
C LEU A 310 7.26 -0.84 12.97
N TYR A 311 6.58 -0.77 14.12
CA TYR A 311 6.43 -1.92 15.01
C TYR A 311 5.57 -3.04 14.39
N SER A 312 4.62 -2.71 13.51
CA SER A 312 3.84 -3.75 12.81
C SER A 312 4.64 -4.53 11.76
N LEU A 313 5.85 -4.08 11.40
CA LEU A 313 6.72 -4.80 10.47
C LEU A 313 7.47 -5.95 11.16
N GLN A 314 7.47 -5.98 12.49
CA GLN A 314 8.25 -6.97 13.24
C GLN A 314 7.55 -8.32 13.22
N GLU A 315 8.36 -9.40 13.23
CA GLU A 315 7.84 -10.75 13.14
C GLU A 315 6.82 -11.08 14.26
N GLY A 316 5.68 -11.59 13.84
CA GLY A 316 4.58 -11.99 14.72
C GLY A 316 3.79 -10.82 15.30
N VAL A 317 3.94 -9.60 14.78
CA VAL A 317 3.11 -8.46 15.16
C VAL A 317 1.90 -8.36 14.23
N SER A 318 0.70 -8.52 14.79
CA SER A 318 -0.56 -8.39 14.05
C SER A 318 -1.63 -7.68 14.85
N SER A 319 -2.44 -6.85 14.17
CA SER A 319 -3.63 -6.20 14.74
C SER A 319 -4.75 -7.19 15.15
N LEU A 320 -4.62 -8.46 14.75
CA LEU A 320 -5.58 -9.54 15.06
C LEU A 320 -5.12 -10.47 16.19
N ALA A 321 -3.94 -10.24 16.77
CA ALA A 321 -3.26 -11.14 17.73
C ALA A 321 -3.92 -11.21 19.14
N GLY A 322 -5.22 -10.99 19.26
CA GLY A 322 -5.94 -10.99 20.54
C GLY A 322 -7.17 -11.92 20.61
N LEU A 323 -7.44 -12.73 19.57
CA LEU A 323 -8.68 -13.53 19.52
C LEU A 323 -8.47 -15.05 19.40
N ASN A 324 -7.32 -15.54 18.94
CA ASN A 324 -6.97 -16.97 18.95
C ASN A 324 -5.45 -17.12 19.03
N SER A 325 -4.95 -17.76 20.08
CA SER A 325 -3.52 -17.92 20.41
C SER A 325 -2.81 -19.04 19.62
N GLN A 326 -3.19 -19.27 18.36
CA GLN A 326 -2.65 -20.36 17.52
C GLN A 326 -2.60 -20.05 16.00
N SER A 327 -2.59 -18.77 15.60
CA SER A 327 -2.46 -18.42 14.19
C SER A 327 -1.13 -17.73 13.93
N ASP A 328 -0.34 -18.24 12.98
CA ASP A 328 0.90 -17.66 12.41
C ASP A 328 0.67 -16.31 11.69
N HIS A 329 -0.22 -15.47 12.20
CA HIS A 329 -0.52 -14.17 11.63
C HIS A 329 0.56 -13.16 12.02
N GLY A 330 1.23 -12.58 11.02
CA GLY A 330 2.24 -11.53 11.20
C GLY A 330 3.66 -11.90 10.72
N GLN A 331 3.80 -12.94 9.89
CA GLN A 331 5.08 -13.31 9.24
C GLN A 331 5.19 -12.75 7.81
N GLY A 332 4.08 -12.59 7.08
CA GLY A 332 4.12 -12.23 5.66
C GLY A 332 4.80 -10.93 5.27
N LEU A 333 4.74 -9.89 6.12
CA LEU A 333 5.38 -8.62 5.79
C LEU A 333 6.90 -8.69 6.02
N SER A 334 7.36 -9.43 7.05
CA SER A 334 8.79 -9.70 7.24
C SER A 334 9.34 -10.65 6.17
N ASP A 335 8.58 -11.69 5.80
CA ASP A 335 8.93 -12.63 4.73
C ASP A 335 9.05 -11.91 3.38
N LEU A 336 8.11 -11.00 3.10
CA LEU A 336 8.18 -10.14 1.92
C LEU A 336 9.46 -9.29 1.90
N ILE A 337 9.77 -8.61 3.01
CA ILE A 337 10.96 -7.74 3.08
C ILE A 337 12.23 -8.57 2.83
N GLU A 338 12.34 -9.73 3.46
CA GLU A 338 13.47 -10.66 3.30
C GLU A 338 13.58 -11.14 1.86
N PHE A 339 12.50 -11.66 1.29
CA PHE A 339 12.44 -12.14 -0.09
C PHE A 339 12.85 -11.06 -1.09
N PHE A 340 12.40 -9.83 -0.91
CA PHE A 340 12.78 -8.73 -1.79
C PHE A 340 14.24 -8.30 -1.61
N GLN A 341 14.82 -8.43 -0.41
CA GLN A 341 16.23 -8.18 -0.17
C GLN A 341 17.13 -9.23 -0.84
N GLU A 342 16.64 -10.46 -1.02
CA GLU A 342 17.36 -11.55 -1.69
C GLU A 342 17.27 -11.48 -3.22
N LEU A 343 16.12 -11.07 -3.77
CA LEU A 343 15.82 -11.15 -5.21
C LEU A 343 16.68 -10.25 -6.13
N GLY A 344 17.41 -9.28 -5.61
CA GLY A 344 18.03 -8.25 -6.46
C GLY A 344 19.32 -7.62 -5.95
N ASP A 345 20.06 -8.28 -5.04
CA ASP A 345 21.33 -7.77 -4.48
C ASP A 345 22.47 -7.74 -5.52
N ASN A 346 22.22 -7.16 -6.69
CA ASN A 346 23.22 -6.74 -7.65
C ASN A 346 23.65 -5.31 -7.27
N GLU A 347 24.95 -5.11 -7.03
CA GLU A 347 25.52 -3.85 -6.52
C GLU A 347 25.12 -2.62 -7.36
N ASP A 348 24.90 -2.80 -8.66
CA ASP A 348 24.59 -1.70 -9.59
C ASP A 348 23.15 -1.17 -9.48
N SER A 349 22.20 -1.96 -8.99
CA SER A 349 20.79 -1.55 -8.91
C SER A 349 19.99 -2.41 -7.91
N PRO A 350 20.10 -2.11 -6.61
CA PRO A 350 19.44 -2.88 -5.56
C PRO A 350 17.90 -2.82 -5.68
N PRO A 351 17.19 -3.83 -5.17
CA PRO A 351 15.75 -3.87 -5.15
C PRO A 351 15.25 -2.74 -4.25
N ILE A 352 14.24 -2.03 -4.72
CA ILE A 352 13.59 -0.97 -3.97
C ILE A 352 12.16 -1.40 -3.67
N MET A 353 11.78 -1.27 -2.41
CA MET A 353 10.41 -1.38 -1.96
C MET A 353 10.03 -0.13 -1.18
N ALA A 354 8.80 0.34 -1.36
CA ALA A 354 8.23 1.37 -0.51
C ALA A 354 6.89 0.90 0.07
N LEU A 355 6.73 1.15 1.37
CA LEU A 355 5.49 0.98 2.11
C LEU A 355 4.96 2.36 2.50
N ILE A 356 3.74 2.66 2.06
CA ILE A 356 3.06 3.91 2.38
C ILE A 356 1.79 3.57 3.12
N SER A 357 1.58 4.13 4.31
CA SER A 357 0.33 3.94 5.04
C SER A 357 -0.04 5.15 5.89
N GLY A 358 -1.16 5.81 5.56
CA GLY A 358 -1.52 7.07 6.20
C GLY A 358 -0.49 8.15 5.93
N ASN A 359 0.09 8.69 7.00
CA ASN A 359 1.19 9.65 6.94
C ASN A 359 2.56 9.00 7.05
N VAL A 360 2.68 7.68 6.96
CA VAL A 360 3.96 6.99 7.15
C VAL A 360 4.49 6.52 5.80
N TYR A 361 5.78 6.81 5.56
CA TYR A 361 6.55 6.31 4.44
C TYR A 361 7.75 5.52 4.95
N ILE A 362 7.93 4.31 4.43
CA ILE A 362 9.07 3.42 4.73
C ILE A 362 9.68 2.96 3.40
N ARG A 363 10.98 3.19 3.22
CA ARG A 363 11.77 2.75 2.06
C ARG A 363 12.72 1.63 2.46
N PHE A 364 12.74 0.58 1.64
CA PHE A 364 13.71 -0.50 1.67
C PHE A 364 14.52 -0.42 0.38
N ASP A 365 15.84 -0.36 0.51
CA ASP A 365 16.81 -0.25 -0.60
C ASP A 365 18.13 -0.95 -0.22
N ASN A 366 18.01 -2.02 0.57
CA ASN A 366 19.09 -2.87 1.07
C ASN A 366 20.11 -2.24 2.04
N GLU A 367 20.04 -0.94 2.35
CA GLU A 367 20.93 -0.30 3.36
C GLU A 367 20.71 -0.87 4.78
N TYR A 368 19.47 -1.21 5.11
CA TYR A 368 19.12 -1.88 6.36
C TYR A 368 18.44 -3.22 6.07
N LYS A 369 19.12 -4.31 6.44
CA LYS A 369 18.60 -5.68 6.29
C LYS A 369 17.81 -6.11 7.53
N ILE A 370 16.76 -6.91 7.31
CA ILE A 370 16.08 -7.58 8.41
C ILE A 370 17.06 -8.56 9.08
N LYS A 371 17.08 -8.61 10.41
CA LYS A 371 18.00 -9.49 11.15
C LYS A 371 17.28 -10.23 12.25
N SER A 372 17.65 -11.49 12.43
CA SER A 372 17.25 -12.27 13.60
C SER A 372 17.89 -11.70 14.86
N GLN A 373 17.07 -11.41 15.87
CA GLN A 373 17.49 -10.98 17.21
C GLN A 373 16.83 -11.84 18.27
N TYR A 374 17.57 -12.15 19.34
CA TYR A 374 17.02 -12.87 20.48
C TYR A 374 16.20 -11.91 21.36
N HIS A 375 14.89 -12.18 21.45
CA HIS A 375 13.99 -11.55 22.41
C HIS A 375 13.47 -12.62 23.36
N ASN A 376 13.80 -12.50 24.65
CA ASN A 376 13.34 -13.40 25.73
C ASN A 376 13.44 -14.89 25.35
N SER A 377 14.65 -15.35 25.00
CA SER A 377 14.94 -16.74 24.59
C SER A 377 14.27 -17.26 23.30
N SER A 378 13.59 -16.39 22.53
CA SER A 378 13.09 -16.69 21.19
C SER A 378 13.76 -15.80 20.14
N GLN A 379 14.22 -16.40 19.04
CA GLN A 379 14.75 -15.66 17.90
C GLN A 379 13.58 -15.08 17.12
N ARG A 380 13.61 -13.77 16.87
CA ARG A 380 12.63 -13.07 16.03
C ARG A 380 13.33 -12.13 15.07
N ARG A 381 12.82 -12.05 13.85
CA ARG A 381 13.29 -11.12 12.83
C ARG A 381 12.82 -9.70 13.15
N GLN A 382 13.76 -8.77 13.16
CA GLN A 382 13.54 -7.36 13.48
C GLN A 382 14.21 -6.45 12.46
N ILE A 383 13.55 -5.34 12.13
CA ILE A 383 14.13 -4.21 11.38
C ILE A 383 13.75 -2.88 12.02
N ALA A 384 14.74 -2.05 12.34
CA ALA A 384 14.56 -0.74 12.99
C ALA A 384 15.15 0.43 12.19
N PHE A 385 15.76 0.18 11.02
CA PHE A 385 16.34 1.21 10.14
C PHE A 385 17.34 2.14 10.83
N ASN A 386 18.14 1.61 11.74
CA ASN A 386 19.26 2.33 12.34
C ASN A 386 20.44 1.37 12.51
N LYS A 387 21.62 1.94 12.78
CA LYS A 387 22.90 1.20 12.79
C LYS A 387 22.88 -0.01 13.73
N ASN A 388 22.18 0.10 14.85
CA ASN A 388 22.15 -0.92 15.90
C ASN A 388 20.96 -1.89 15.76
N ASN A 389 20.08 -1.67 14.76
CA ASN A 389 18.82 -2.37 14.59
C ASN A 389 17.99 -2.40 15.89
N ASP A 390 17.86 -1.25 16.55
CA ASP A 390 17.21 -1.09 17.86
C ASP A 390 15.95 -0.22 17.77
N LEU A 391 14.79 -0.78 18.14
CA LEU A 391 13.51 -0.06 18.15
C LEU A 391 13.40 1.01 19.26
N TYR A 392 14.31 1.07 20.23
CA TYR A 392 14.36 2.14 21.23
C TYR A 392 15.11 3.40 20.73
N ALA A 393 15.80 3.29 19.59
CA ALA A 393 16.45 4.40 18.91
C ALA A 393 15.62 4.86 17.70
N PRO A 394 15.67 6.16 17.33
CA PRO A 394 14.99 6.65 16.15
C PRO A 394 15.55 5.98 14.88
N PRO A 395 14.71 5.73 13.86
CA PRO A 395 15.17 5.24 12.57
C PRO A 395 15.85 6.35 11.75
N ASP A 396 16.57 5.98 10.70
CA ASP A 396 17.04 6.90 9.68
C ASP A 396 15.84 7.56 8.96
N SER A 397 15.75 8.89 9.10
CA SER A 397 14.72 9.73 8.48
C SER A 397 14.67 9.67 6.95
N ARG A 398 15.75 9.21 6.28
CA ARG A 398 15.77 8.97 4.83
C ARG A 398 14.94 7.73 4.45
N LYS A 399 14.83 6.77 5.37
CA LYS A 399 14.15 5.48 5.15
C LYS A 399 12.76 5.49 5.75
N VAL A 400 12.61 5.94 7.00
CA VAL A 400 11.35 5.92 7.75
C VAL A 400 11.00 7.33 8.17
N LYS A 401 9.87 7.86 7.70
CA LYS A 401 9.44 9.22 8.02
C LYS A 401 7.94 9.41 8.01
N LYS A 402 7.52 10.40 8.79
CA LYS A 402 6.20 11.03 8.69
C LYS A 402 6.16 11.98 7.50
N MET A 403 5.11 11.84 6.72
CA MET A 403 4.71 12.72 5.63
C MET A 403 3.69 13.75 6.11
N ARG A 404 3.61 14.89 5.43
CA ARG A 404 2.58 15.90 5.71
C ARG A 404 1.27 15.54 5.03
N HIS A 405 1.36 15.04 3.80
CA HIS A 405 0.22 14.59 3.01
C HIS A 405 -0.13 13.12 3.30
N PHE A 406 -1.43 12.83 3.35
CA PHE A 406 -1.99 11.56 3.83
C PHE A 406 -2.42 10.66 2.67
N PHE A 407 -2.02 9.39 2.70
CA PHE A 407 -2.60 8.35 1.85
C PHE A 407 -3.56 7.42 2.65
N PRO A 408 -4.85 7.32 2.29
CA PRO A 408 -5.79 6.44 2.98
C PRO A 408 -5.56 4.98 2.62
N GLY A 409 -5.14 4.17 3.59
CA GLY A 409 -4.93 2.75 3.41
C GLY A 409 -3.44 2.43 3.36
N THR A 410 -3.08 1.46 2.53
CA THR A 410 -1.71 0.95 2.43
C THR A 410 -1.33 0.74 0.97
N ILE A 411 -0.11 1.13 0.62
CA ILE A 411 0.55 0.81 -0.65
C ILE A 411 1.81 0.01 -0.33
N CYS A 412 1.99 -1.12 -1.00
CA CYS A 412 3.28 -1.80 -1.14
C CYS A 412 3.67 -1.73 -2.62
N THR A 413 4.77 -1.07 -2.93
CA THR A 413 5.29 -0.97 -4.30
C THR A 413 6.74 -1.44 -4.35
N PHE A 414 7.08 -2.14 -5.43
CA PHE A 414 8.34 -2.82 -5.63
C PHE A 414 8.91 -2.49 -7.00
N LYS A 415 10.23 -2.37 -7.04
CA LYS A 415 11.05 -2.17 -8.22
C LYS A 415 12.30 -3.03 -8.08
N PHE A 416 12.50 -4.01 -8.94
CA PHE A 416 13.67 -4.89 -8.87
C PHE A 416 14.08 -5.38 -10.26
N ASN A 417 15.36 -5.68 -10.44
CA ASN A 417 15.86 -6.21 -11.68
C ASN A 417 15.82 -7.73 -11.71
N ILE A 418 15.51 -8.27 -12.88
CA ILE A 418 15.73 -9.65 -13.24
C ILE A 418 16.91 -9.64 -14.19
N ASP A 419 18.05 -10.14 -13.72
CA ASP A 419 19.30 -10.22 -14.48
C ASP A 419 19.78 -11.67 -14.46
N ASN A 420 19.91 -12.26 -15.66
CA ASN A 420 20.37 -13.64 -15.81
C ASN A 420 21.72 -13.87 -15.13
N ASP A 421 22.67 -12.95 -15.29
CA ASP A 421 24.04 -13.15 -14.82
C ASP A 421 24.10 -13.16 -13.28
N TYR A 422 23.28 -12.32 -12.64
CA TYR A 422 23.11 -12.31 -11.18
C TYR A 422 22.48 -13.61 -10.66
N LEU A 423 21.43 -14.09 -11.34
CA LEU A 423 20.77 -15.34 -10.95
C LEU A 423 21.66 -16.57 -11.14
N GLU A 424 22.54 -16.58 -12.16
CA GLU A 424 23.55 -17.63 -12.36
C GLU A 424 24.55 -17.65 -11.19
N ASN A 425 25.03 -16.48 -10.74
CA ASN A 425 25.95 -16.36 -9.61
C ASN A 425 25.31 -16.86 -8.30
N LEU A 426 24.08 -16.44 -7.99
CA LEU A 426 23.34 -16.92 -6.82
C LEU A 426 23.19 -18.45 -6.81
N LYS A 427 22.91 -19.06 -7.98
CA LYS A 427 22.80 -20.52 -8.11
C LYS A 427 24.13 -21.21 -7.83
N ASN A 428 25.23 -20.66 -8.33
CA ASN A 428 26.57 -21.23 -8.14
C ASN A 428 27.02 -21.14 -6.67
N GLU A 429 26.77 -20.01 -6.00
CA GLU A 429 27.04 -19.86 -4.55
C GLU A 429 26.19 -20.82 -3.70
N SER A 430 24.92 -20.99 -4.06
CA SER A 430 24.02 -21.93 -3.38
C SER A 430 24.43 -23.40 -3.54
N ASN A 431 25.03 -23.76 -4.68
CA ASN A 431 25.54 -25.10 -4.93
C ASN A 431 26.88 -25.36 -4.24
N ASN A 432 27.74 -24.35 -4.12
CA ASN A 432 29.02 -24.46 -3.42
C ASN A 432 28.89 -24.48 -1.89
N ASN A 433 27.77 -23.98 -1.34
CA ASN A 433 27.46 -24.00 0.09
C ASN A 433 26.64 -25.22 0.55
N ARG A 434 26.47 -26.24 -0.30
CA ARG A 434 25.92 -27.54 0.10
C ARG A 434 27.08 -28.51 0.39
N PRO A 435 27.19 -29.08 1.61
CA PRO A 435 28.17 -30.11 1.91
C PRO A 435 27.96 -31.39 1.07
#